data_AF-A0A315V3G0-F1
#
_entry.id   AF-A0A315V3G0-F1
#
_cell.length_a   1.000
_cell.length_b   1.000
_cell.length_c   1.000
_cell.angle_alpha   90.00
_cell.angle_beta   90.00
_cell.angle_gamma   90.00
#
_symmetry.space_group_name_H-M   'P 1'
#
loop_
_entity.id
_entity.type
_entity.pdbx_description
1 polymer ?
#
loop_
_entity_poly.entity_id
_entity_poly.type
_entity_poly.pdbx_seq_one_letter_code
_entity_poly.pdbx_strand_id
1 'polypeptide(L)'
;METLYHQTNKQIQEVQSQMGNLERTDRESVHCEYDHGDVLENELQARIDQIFTHLERLEILASKEPPNRRQNAKLRVDQLKYDVQHLRTALQNFQHRRYTREAQEREREELLSRTFTTNDADTSIHIDETLQLNTSLHNAHRGMDDLLGSGSSILNGLRDQRSTLKGTHKKMLDVANMLGLSNTVMRLIERRATQDKFIMIGGMLLTCVFLFLVIRYLG
;
A
#
# COMPACT_ATOMS: atom_id res chain seq x y z
N MET A 1 6.97 6.65 -21.93
CA MET A 1 6.29 6.59 -20.62
C MET A 1 5.15 5.58 -20.69
N GLU A 2 4.20 5.75 -21.62
CA GLU A 2 3.03 4.86 -21.75
C GLU A 2 3.37 3.38 -22.03
N THR A 3 4.36 3.08 -22.88
CA THR A 3 4.77 1.69 -23.18
C THR A 3 5.33 0.98 -21.95
N LEU A 4 6.21 1.64 -21.20
CA LEU A 4 6.78 1.12 -19.96
C LEU A 4 5.70 0.97 -18.88
N TYR A 5 4.76 1.91 -18.79
CA TYR A 5 3.64 1.83 -17.86
C TYR A 5 2.77 0.59 -18.11
N HIS A 6 2.37 0.33 -19.37
CA HIS A 6 1.58 -0.85 -19.70
C HIS A 6 2.34 -2.16 -19.47
N GLN A 7 3.64 -2.18 -19.76
CA GLN A 7 4.50 -3.33 -19.48
C GLN A 7 4.58 -3.60 -17.98
N THR A 8 4.87 -2.60 -17.16
CA THR A 8 4.95 -2.73 -15.69
C THR A 8 3.60 -3.17 -15.13
N ASN A 9 2.48 -2.60 -15.60
CA ASN A 9 1.15 -2.99 -15.14
C ASN A 9 0.82 -4.45 -15.49
N LYS A 10 1.21 -4.91 -16.68
CA LYS A 10 1.06 -6.32 -17.06
C LYS A 10 1.87 -7.24 -16.15
N GLN A 11 3.13 -6.88 -15.86
CA GLN A 11 3.99 -7.64 -14.94
C GLN A 11 3.40 -7.71 -13.52
N ILE A 12 2.80 -6.62 -13.04
CA ILE A 12 2.11 -6.58 -11.73
C ILE A 12 0.93 -7.56 -11.70
N GLN A 13 0.11 -7.61 -12.76
CA GLN A 13 -1.01 -8.55 -12.87
C GLN A 13 -0.55 -10.01 -12.94
N GLU A 14 0.55 -10.28 -13.66
CA GLU A 14 1.16 -11.61 -13.71
C GLU A 14 1.64 -12.06 -12.31
N VAL A 15 2.32 -11.19 -11.57
CA VAL A 15 2.76 -11.46 -10.18
C VAL A 15 1.56 -11.69 -9.25
N GLN A 16 0.49 -10.90 -9.39
CA GLN A 16 -0.76 -11.12 -8.64
C GLN A 16 -1.37 -12.49 -8.92
N SER A 17 -1.43 -12.90 -10.19
CA SER A 17 -1.95 -14.22 -10.56
C SER A 17 -1.08 -15.34 -10.01
N GLN A 18 0.24 -15.21 -10.09
CA GLN A 18 1.19 -16.19 -9.56
C GLN A 18 1.07 -16.30 -8.03
N MET A 19 0.91 -15.18 -7.33
CA MET A 19 0.72 -15.18 -5.87
C MET A 19 -0.65 -15.75 -5.46
N GLY A 20 -1.70 -15.54 -6.24
CA GLY A 20 -2.99 -16.21 -6.04
C GLY A 20 -2.94 -17.72 -6.28
N ASN A 21 -2.11 -18.17 -7.22
CA ASN A 21 -1.83 -19.59 -7.41
C ASN A 21 -1.03 -20.17 -6.24
N LEU A 22 -0.02 -19.44 -5.74
CA LEU A 22 0.77 -19.82 -4.55
C LEU A 22 -0.13 -19.98 -3.32
N GLU A 23 -1.09 -19.08 -3.11
CA GLU A 23 -2.07 -19.18 -2.00
C GLU A 23 -2.97 -20.42 -2.13
N ARG A 24 -3.38 -20.76 -3.36
CA ARG A 24 -4.19 -21.95 -3.62
C ARG A 24 -3.40 -23.22 -3.38
N THR A 25 -2.16 -23.29 -3.88
CA THR A 25 -1.28 -24.43 -3.64
C THR A 25 -0.96 -24.58 -2.16
N ASP A 26 -0.64 -23.50 -1.42
CA ASP A 26 -0.40 -23.55 0.03
C ASP A 26 -1.63 -24.00 0.83
N ARG A 27 -2.85 -23.73 0.35
CA ARG A 27 -4.10 -24.24 0.96
C ARG A 27 -4.39 -25.70 0.63
N GLU A 28 -4.02 -26.17 -0.55
CA GLU A 28 -4.31 -27.54 -1.02
C GLU A 28 -3.23 -28.53 -0.58
N SER A 29 -1.97 -28.11 -0.46
CA SER A 29 -0.85 -28.94 -0.01
C SER A 29 -0.67 -28.88 1.50
N VAL A 30 -1.54 -29.56 2.25
CA VAL A 30 -1.33 -29.81 3.68
C VAL A 30 -0.18 -30.81 3.94
N HIS A 31 0.41 -31.43 2.90
CA HIS A 31 1.41 -32.48 3.13
C HIS A 31 2.51 -32.75 2.09
N CYS A 32 2.63 -32.02 0.97
CA CYS A 32 3.66 -32.36 -0.02
C CYS A 32 4.37 -31.13 -0.61
N GLU A 33 5.70 -31.20 -0.58
CA GLU A 33 6.68 -30.44 -1.36
C GLU A 33 7.04 -29.01 -0.91
N TYR A 34 7.73 -28.94 0.24
CA TYR A 34 8.40 -27.75 0.76
C TYR A 34 9.36 -27.06 -0.23
N ASP A 35 9.92 -27.79 -1.20
CA ASP A 35 10.94 -27.28 -2.13
C ASP A 35 10.34 -26.46 -3.30
N HIS A 36 9.12 -26.80 -3.76
CA HIS A 36 8.49 -26.09 -4.88
C HIS A 36 7.99 -24.69 -4.51
N GLY A 37 7.59 -24.48 -3.25
CA GLY A 37 7.17 -23.17 -2.73
C GLY A 37 8.33 -22.19 -2.64
N ASP A 38 9.50 -22.67 -2.21
CA ASP A 38 10.73 -21.88 -2.09
C ASP A 38 11.20 -21.28 -3.41
N VAL A 39 11.21 -22.09 -4.46
CA VAL A 39 11.64 -21.66 -5.79
C VAL A 39 10.68 -20.62 -6.36
N LEU A 40 9.38 -20.82 -6.16
CA LEU A 40 8.34 -19.90 -6.66
C LEU A 40 8.35 -18.57 -5.89
N GLU A 41 8.56 -18.58 -4.57
CA GLU A 41 8.70 -17.37 -3.76
C GLU A 41 9.95 -16.55 -4.15
N ASN A 42 11.08 -17.22 -4.37
CA ASN A 42 12.31 -16.57 -4.85
C ASN A 42 12.13 -15.98 -6.25
N GLU A 43 11.43 -16.67 -7.15
CA GLU A 43 11.12 -16.15 -8.48
C GLU A 43 10.19 -14.92 -8.39
N LEU A 44 9.15 -14.99 -7.55
CA LEU A 44 8.25 -13.86 -7.28
C LEU A 44 8.99 -12.66 -6.71
N GLN A 45 9.93 -12.88 -5.79
CA GLN A 45 10.75 -11.82 -5.21
C GLN A 45 11.62 -11.14 -6.29
N ALA A 46 12.31 -11.93 -7.12
CA ALA A 46 13.12 -11.41 -8.22
C ALA A 46 12.27 -10.61 -9.23
N ARG A 47 11.05 -11.06 -9.53
CA ARG A 47 10.10 -10.35 -10.39
C ARG A 47 9.64 -9.02 -9.77
N ILE A 48 9.35 -8.99 -8.46
CA ILE A 48 8.98 -7.77 -7.75
C ILE A 48 10.14 -6.75 -7.77
N ASP A 49 11.38 -7.19 -7.58
CA ASP A 49 12.55 -6.32 -7.63
C ASP A 49 12.81 -5.73 -9.04
N GLN A 50 12.57 -6.53 -10.09
CA GLN A 50 12.59 -6.04 -11.48
C GLN A 50 11.50 -4.99 -11.72
N ILE A 51 10.28 -5.21 -11.20
CA ILE A 51 9.17 -4.25 -11.30
C ILE A 51 9.53 -2.95 -10.58
N PHE A 52 10.16 -3.01 -9.40
CA PHE A 52 10.65 -1.82 -8.70
C PHE A 52 11.63 -1.02 -9.55
N THR A 53 12.60 -1.69 -10.17
CA THR A 53 13.57 -1.05 -11.07
C THR A 53 12.88 -0.37 -12.27
N HIS A 54 11.85 -1.00 -12.83
CA HIS A 54 11.04 -0.42 -13.90
C HIS A 54 10.26 0.81 -13.42
N LEU A 55 9.78 0.78 -12.17
CA LEU A 55 9.00 1.85 -11.55
C LEU A 55 9.87 3.08 -11.23
N GLU A 56 11.10 2.89 -10.76
CA GLU A 56 12.08 3.96 -10.61
C GLU A 56 12.38 4.64 -11.95
N ARG A 57 12.57 3.85 -13.02
CA ARG A 57 12.74 4.38 -14.37
C ARG A 57 11.50 5.12 -14.87
N LEU A 58 10.31 4.63 -14.53
CA LEU A 58 9.04 5.26 -14.87
C LEU A 58 8.83 6.58 -14.10
N GLU A 59 9.27 6.68 -12.85
CA GLU A 59 9.25 7.89 -12.03
C GLU A 59 10.14 8.99 -12.66
N ILE A 60 11.34 8.61 -13.12
CA ILE A 60 12.22 9.53 -13.86
C ILE A 60 11.54 10.01 -15.15
N LEU A 61 10.92 9.11 -15.91
CA LEU A 61 10.22 9.48 -17.14
C LEU A 61 8.99 10.36 -16.88
N ALA A 62 8.23 10.09 -15.81
CA ALA A 62 7.08 10.89 -15.40
C ALA A 62 7.50 12.30 -14.98
N SER A 63 8.67 12.46 -14.34
CA SER A 63 9.21 13.77 -13.96
C SER A 63 9.58 14.64 -15.17
N LYS A 64 9.91 14.02 -16.31
CA LYS A 64 10.33 14.66 -17.57
C LYS A 64 9.16 15.04 -18.49
N GLU A 65 7.92 14.70 -18.13
CA GLU A 65 6.74 15.03 -18.92
C GLU A 65 6.33 16.51 -18.78
N PRO A 66 5.68 17.08 -19.82
CA PRO A 66 5.21 18.46 -19.78
C PRO A 66 4.24 18.68 -18.60
N PRO A 67 4.23 19.89 -18.01
CA PRO A 67 3.54 20.17 -16.75
C PRO A 67 2.03 19.83 -16.75
N ASN A 68 1.36 19.89 -17.90
CA ASN A 68 -0.04 19.52 -18.06
C ASN A 68 -0.31 18.00 -17.95
N ARG A 69 0.66 17.13 -18.26
CA ARG A 69 0.53 15.66 -18.17
C ARG A 69 1.26 15.08 -16.96
N ARG A 70 2.27 15.79 -16.45
CA ARG A 70 3.12 15.40 -15.32
C ARG A 70 2.33 15.02 -14.06
N GLN A 71 1.26 15.74 -13.73
CA GLN A 71 0.46 15.43 -12.54
C GLN A 71 -0.27 14.08 -12.67
N ASN A 72 -0.83 13.79 -13.86
CA ASN A 72 -1.52 12.53 -14.11
C ASN A 72 -0.53 11.36 -14.20
N ALA A 73 0.63 11.57 -14.84
CA ALA A 73 1.71 10.60 -14.90
C ALA A 73 2.21 10.24 -13.50
N LYS A 74 2.42 11.24 -12.63
CA LYS A 74 2.85 11.02 -11.25
C LYS A 74 1.80 10.24 -10.43
N LEU A 75 0.53 10.58 -10.56
CA LEU A 75 -0.55 9.85 -9.90
C LEU A 75 -0.58 8.36 -10.31
N ARG A 76 -0.40 8.08 -11.61
CA ARG A 76 -0.34 6.71 -12.13
C ARG A 76 0.87 5.95 -11.59
N VAL A 77 2.05 6.59 -11.52
CA VAL A 77 3.25 5.99 -10.94
C VAL A 77 3.04 5.70 -9.44
N ASP A 78 2.44 6.64 -8.70
CA ASP A 78 2.15 6.48 -7.28
C ASP A 78 1.17 5.32 -7.01
N GLN A 79 0.17 5.12 -7.89
CA GLN A 79 -0.73 3.97 -7.82
C GLN A 79 0.02 2.64 -8.00
N LEU A 80 0.83 2.52 -9.07
CA LEU A 80 1.64 1.31 -9.29
C LEU A 80 2.60 1.06 -8.12
N LYS A 81 3.15 2.12 -7.52
CA LYS A 81 4.05 2.00 -6.36
C LYS A 81 3.33 1.39 -5.16
N TYR A 82 2.11 1.84 -4.90
CA TYR A 82 1.26 1.29 -3.85
C TYR A 82 0.96 -0.19 -4.09
N ASP A 83 0.58 -0.56 -5.31
CA ASP A 83 0.26 -1.94 -5.66
C ASP A 83 1.46 -2.88 -5.47
N VAL A 84 2.65 -2.45 -5.91
CA VAL A 84 3.89 -3.25 -5.75
C VAL A 84 4.31 -3.37 -4.28
N GLN A 85 4.16 -2.31 -3.48
CA GLN A 85 4.40 -2.36 -2.03
C GLN A 85 3.44 -3.32 -1.33
N HIS A 86 2.18 -3.35 -1.75
CA HIS A 86 1.19 -4.29 -1.24
C HIS A 86 1.59 -5.74 -1.59
N LEU A 87 2.02 -6.01 -2.83
CA LEU A 87 2.50 -7.33 -3.25
C LEU A 87 3.73 -7.78 -2.46
N ARG A 88 4.68 -6.88 -2.21
CA ARG A 88 5.85 -7.19 -1.39
C ARG A 88 5.48 -7.59 0.03
N THR A 89 4.57 -6.84 0.65
CA THR A 89 4.06 -7.16 2.01
C THR A 89 3.33 -8.50 2.02
N ALA A 90 2.53 -8.79 0.98
CA ALA A 90 1.84 -10.06 0.86
C ALA A 90 2.83 -11.24 0.76
N LEU A 91 3.87 -11.13 -0.07
CA LEU A 91 4.91 -12.15 -0.20
C LEU A 91 5.65 -12.39 1.13
N GLN A 92 5.99 -11.33 1.85
CA GLN A 92 6.62 -11.44 3.18
C GLN A 92 5.73 -12.17 4.19
N ASN A 93 4.41 -11.95 4.13
CA ASN A 93 3.48 -12.67 4.99
C ASN A 93 3.41 -14.17 4.65
N PHE A 94 3.50 -14.54 3.36
CA PHE A 94 3.59 -15.95 2.95
C PHE A 94 4.87 -16.60 3.49
N GLN A 95 6.03 -15.97 3.27
CA GLN A 95 7.32 -16.42 3.79
C GLN A 95 7.30 -16.58 5.31
N HIS A 96 6.74 -15.61 6.03
CA HIS A 96 6.66 -15.68 7.49
C HIS A 96 5.76 -16.82 7.98
N ARG A 97 4.59 -17.02 7.35
CA ARG A 97 3.69 -18.14 7.67
C ARG A 97 4.38 -19.48 7.46
N ARG A 98 5.11 -19.63 6.35
CA ARG A 98 5.84 -20.85 6.03
C ARG A 98 6.97 -21.11 7.03
N TYR A 99 7.81 -20.11 7.31
CA TYR A 99 8.88 -20.20 8.30
C TYR A 99 8.35 -20.57 9.70
N THR A 100 7.18 -20.03 10.07
CA THR A 100 6.53 -20.36 11.34
C THR A 100 6.07 -21.82 11.36
N ARG A 101 5.50 -22.33 10.26
CA ARG A 101 5.14 -23.76 10.15
C ARG A 101 6.36 -24.66 10.21
N GLU A 102 7.43 -24.34 9.47
CA GLU A 102 8.69 -25.10 9.51
C GLU A 102 9.30 -25.11 10.91
N ALA A 103 9.28 -23.97 11.62
CA ALA A 103 9.76 -23.90 13.00
C ALA A 103 8.92 -24.77 13.95
N GLN A 104 7.60 -24.77 13.80
CA GLN A 104 6.69 -25.61 14.57
C GLN A 104 6.90 -27.11 14.29
N GLU A 105 7.14 -27.49 13.04
CA GLU A 105 7.43 -28.87 12.68
C GLU A 105 8.79 -29.33 13.20
N ARG A 106 9.83 -28.50 13.11
CA ARG A 106 11.14 -28.81 13.71
C ARG A 106 11.05 -28.94 15.23
N GLU A 107 10.36 -28.04 15.92
CA GLU A 107 10.13 -28.14 17.36
C GLU A 107 9.37 -29.42 17.71
N ARG A 108 8.35 -29.78 16.92
CA ARG A 108 7.63 -31.04 17.08
C ARG A 108 8.53 -32.26 16.88
N GLU A 109 9.39 -32.26 15.86
CA GLU A 109 10.36 -33.34 15.62
C GLU A 109 11.41 -33.43 16.74
N GLU A 110 11.87 -32.32 17.28
CA GLU A 110 12.78 -32.29 18.45
C GLU A 110 12.10 -32.89 19.69
N LEU A 111 10.82 -32.58 19.92
CA LEU A 111 10.03 -33.16 21.00
C LEU A 111 9.77 -34.67 20.80
N LEU A 112 9.55 -35.11 19.55
CA LEU A 112 9.30 -36.52 19.21
C LEU A 112 10.60 -37.36 19.18
N SER A 113 11.72 -36.77 18.76
CA SER A 113 13.03 -37.43 18.71
C SER A 113 13.70 -37.52 20.08
N ARG A 114 13.22 -36.74 21.07
CA ARG A 114 13.55 -36.95 22.46
C ARG A 114 12.98 -38.30 22.90
N THR A 115 13.80 -39.35 22.82
CA THR A 115 13.47 -40.70 23.28
C THR A 115 12.90 -40.62 24.69
N PHE A 116 11.64 -41.03 24.86
CA PHE A 116 11.01 -41.21 26.16
C PHE A 116 11.85 -42.20 26.98
N THR A 117 12.70 -41.68 27.86
CA THR A 117 13.28 -42.48 28.93
C THR A 117 12.14 -42.78 29.90
N THR A 118 11.72 -44.04 29.97
CA THR A 118 10.81 -44.50 31.03
C THR A 118 11.43 -44.12 32.37
N ASN A 119 10.71 -43.35 33.18
CA ASN A 119 11.15 -43.01 34.54
C ASN A 119 11.52 -44.30 35.28
N ASP A 120 12.77 -44.38 35.76
CA ASP A 120 13.16 -45.39 36.74
C ASP A 120 12.22 -45.30 37.95
N ALA A 121 11.71 -46.45 38.35
CA ALA A 121 10.59 -46.62 39.28
C ALA A 121 10.89 -46.23 40.75
N ASP A 122 11.96 -45.48 41.02
CA ASP A 122 12.50 -45.28 42.38
C ASP A 122 12.61 -43.79 42.81
N THR A 123 11.95 -42.87 42.11
CA THR A 123 11.92 -41.45 42.52
C THR A 123 10.52 -41.00 42.93
N SER A 124 9.86 -41.78 43.79
CA SER A 124 8.77 -41.28 44.63
C SER A 124 9.37 -40.45 45.78
N ILE A 125 9.97 -39.30 45.48
CA ILE A 125 10.39 -38.34 46.49
C ILE A 125 9.88 -36.96 46.08
N HIS A 126 9.05 -36.42 46.97
CA HIS A 126 8.54 -35.05 47.10
C HIS A 126 9.55 -33.94 46.70
N ILE A 127 9.83 -33.77 45.40
CA ILE A 127 10.68 -32.69 44.86
C ILE A 127 9.89 -31.79 43.87
N ASP A 128 8.60 -32.03 43.70
CA ASP A 128 7.91 -31.54 42.51
C ASP A 128 7.22 -30.16 42.70
N GLU A 129 6.80 -29.80 43.91
CA GLU A 129 5.93 -28.62 44.07
C GLU A 129 6.69 -27.29 43.91
N THR A 130 7.86 -27.11 44.52
CA THR A 130 8.61 -25.84 44.44
C THR A 130 9.33 -25.66 43.11
N LEU A 131 9.82 -26.74 42.49
CA LEU A 131 10.42 -26.71 41.16
C LEU A 131 9.38 -26.53 40.05
N GLN A 132 8.21 -27.17 40.14
CA GLN A 132 7.08 -26.86 39.26
C GLN A 132 6.60 -25.44 39.43
N LEU A 133 6.54 -24.93 40.67
CA LEU A 133 6.08 -23.57 40.94
C LEU A 133 7.10 -22.55 40.44
N ASN A 134 8.40 -22.82 40.54
CA ASN A 134 9.46 -22.00 39.94
C ASN A 134 9.36 -21.99 38.40
N THR A 135 9.19 -23.16 37.80
CA THR A 135 9.01 -23.31 36.34
C THR A 135 7.75 -22.61 35.86
N SER A 136 6.65 -22.74 36.61
CA SER A 136 5.37 -22.07 36.33
C SER A 136 5.48 -20.55 36.50
N LEU A 137 6.23 -20.07 37.50
CA LEU A 137 6.55 -18.65 37.67
C LEU A 137 7.37 -18.13 36.48
N HIS A 138 8.37 -18.90 36.04
CA HIS A 138 9.23 -18.49 34.94
C HIS A 138 8.46 -18.46 33.61
N ASN A 139 7.55 -19.41 33.40
CA ASN A 139 6.63 -19.43 32.25
C ASN A 139 5.61 -18.29 32.32
N ALA A 140 5.06 -18.00 33.51
CA ALA A 140 4.17 -16.87 33.71
C ALA A 140 4.88 -15.53 33.49
N HIS A 141 6.15 -15.42 33.88
CA HIS A 141 6.96 -14.23 33.65
C HIS A 141 7.19 -13.99 32.16
N ARG A 142 7.56 -15.04 31.41
CA ARG A 142 7.68 -14.95 29.95
C ARG A 142 6.35 -14.61 29.26
N GLY A 143 5.27 -15.26 29.67
CA GLY A 143 3.94 -14.95 29.13
C GLY A 143 3.50 -13.51 29.44
N MET A 144 3.85 -12.98 30.60
CA MET A 144 3.61 -11.59 30.96
C MET A 144 4.49 -10.62 30.16
N ASP A 145 5.76 -10.96 29.91
CA ASP A 145 6.67 -10.18 29.07
C ASP A 145 6.18 -10.14 27.61
N ASP A 146 5.65 -11.25 27.08
CA ASP A 146 5.05 -11.30 25.74
C ASP A 146 3.77 -10.46 25.66
N LEU A 147 2.95 -10.46 26.71
CA LEU A 147 1.76 -9.60 26.80
C LEU A 147 2.13 -8.12 26.94
N LEU A 148 3.19 -7.78 27.68
CA LEU A 148 3.72 -6.42 27.79
C LEU A 148 4.33 -5.95 26.47
N GLY A 149 5.08 -6.81 25.78
CA GLY A 149 5.63 -6.55 24.46
C GLY A 149 4.52 -6.32 23.43
N SER A 150 3.52 -7.20 23.43
CA SER A 150 2.32 -7.06 22.58
C SER A 150 1.54 -5.79 22.92
N GLY A 151 1.34 -5.49 24.21
CA GLY A 151 0.67 -4.28 24.68
C GLY A 151 1.38 -3.00 24.25
N SER A 152 2.71 -2.96 24.35
CA SER A 152 3.54 -1.85 23.88
C SER A 152 3.41 -1.64 22.36
N SER A 153 3.43 -2.73 21.57
CA SER A 153 3.26 -2.67 20.12
C SER A 153 1.87 -2.14 19.72
N ILE A 154 0.80 -2.56 20.43
CA ILE A 154 -0.56 -2.09 20.21
C ILE A 154 -0.65 -0.59 20.54
N LEU A 155 -0.05 -0.15 21.65
CA LEU A 155 -0.09 1.24 22.09
C LEU A 155 0.68 2.17 21.12
N ASN A 156 1.80 1.70 20.59
CA ASN A 156 2.53 2.39 19.52
C ASN A 156 1.71 2.42 18.21
N GLY A 157 1.06 1.32 17.83
CA GLY A 157 0.16 1.29 16.68
C GLY A 157 -1.01 2.28 16.81
N LEU A 158 -1.62 2.40 17.99
CA LEU A 158 -2.66 3.39 18.28
C LEU A 158 -2.13 4.83 18.21
N ARG A 159 -0.89 5.06 18.66
CA ARG A 159 -0.22 6.37 18.55
C ARG A 159 0.03 6.76 17.09
N ASP A 160 0.48 5.81 16.26
CA ASP A 160 0.73 6.02 14.83
C ASP A 160 -0.58 6.20 14.05
N GLN A 161 -1.64 5.47 14.40
CA GLN A 161 -2.98 5.70 13.86
C GLN A 161 -3.49 7.11 14.16
N ARG A 162 -3.27 7.62 15.38
CA ARG A 162 -3.62 9.01 15.74
C ARG A 162 -2.84 10.03 14.90
N SER A 163 -1.55 9.79 14.66
CA SER A 163 -0.72 10.64 13.81
C SER A 163 -1.23 10.65 12.36
N THR A 164 -1.57 9.48 11.84
CA THR A 164 -2.14 9.31 10.49
C THR A 164 -3.49 10.01 10.36
N LEU A 165 -4.40 9.84 11.32
CA LEU A 165 -5.70 10.53 11.35
C LEU A 165 -5.56 12.05 11.38
N LYS A 166 -4.60 12.58 12.16
CA LYS A 166 -4.27 14.02 12.13
C LYS A 166 -3.77 14.46 10.75
N GLY A 167 -2.93 13.67 10.10
CA GLY A 167 -2.45 13.93 8.74
C GLY A 167 -3.58 13.96 7.72
N THR A 168 -4.51 13.01 7.79
CA THR A 168 -5.70 12.94 6.93
C THR A 168 -6.64 14.10 7.17
N HIS A 169 -6.90 14.48 8.42
CA HIS A 169 -7.73 15.65 8.75
C HIS A 169 -7.12 16.95 8.19
N LYS A 170 -5.80 17.12 8.29
CA LYS A 170 -5.10 18.28 7.70
C LYS A 170 -5.26 18.29 6.17
N LYS A 171 -5.03 17.15 5.51
CA LYS A 171 -5.23 17.02 4.06
C LYS A 171 -6.67 17.29 3.64
N MET A 172 -7.65 16.82 4.41
CA MET A 172 -9.07 17.07 4.15
C MET A 172 -9.42 18.56 4.30
N LEU A 173 -8.88 19.24 5.31
CA LEU A 173 -9.02 20.69 5.48
C LEU A 173 -8.40 21.46 4.31
N ASP A 174 -7.21 21.04 3.85
CA ASP A 174 -6.54 21.63 2.69
C ASP A 174 -7.35 21.41 1.40
N VAL A 175 -7.94 20.22 1.22
CA VAL A 175 -8.84 19.90 0.09
C VAL A 175 -10.14 20.70 0.18
N ALA A 176 -10.73 20.85 1.37
CA ALA A 176 -11.92 21.67 1.56
C ALA A 176 -11.65 23.16 1.26
N ASN A 177 -10.50 23.69 1.68
CA ASN A 177 -10.04 25.03 1.32
C ASN A 177 -9.80 25.17 -0.20
N MET A 178 -9.23 24.15 -0.83
CA MET A 178 -9.00 24.12 -2.28
C MET A 178 -10.31 24.02 -3.08
N LEU A 179 -11.31 23.29 -2.60
CA LEU A 179 -12.65 23.23 -3.20
C LEU A 179 -13.42 24.55 -3.00
N GLY A 180 -13.22 25.23 -1.87
CA GLY A 180 -13.70 26.60 -1.65
C GLY A 180 -13.12 27.61 -2.65
N LEU A 181 -11.83 27.48 -2.97
CA LEU A 181 -11.17 28.25 -4.03
C LEU A 181 -11.59 27.80 -5.45
N SER A 182 -11.93 26.53 -5.66
CA SER A 182 -12.41 26.03 -6.96
C SER A 182 -13.74 26.68 -7.36
N ASN A 183 -14.64 26.92 -6.42
CA ASN A 183 -15.89 27.64 -6.69
C ASN A 183 -15.64 29.12 -7.04
N THR A 184 -14.66 29.79 -6.43
CA THR A 184 -14.33 31.18 -6.80
C THR A 184 -13.62 31.25 -8.16
N VAL A 185 -12.73 30.29 -8.49
CA VAL A 185 -12.12 30.19 -9.82
C VAL A 185 -13.16 29.88 -10.90
N MET A 186 -14.09 28.94 -10.65
CA MET A 186 -15.20 28.65 -11.57
C MET A 186 -16.05 29.89 -11.86
N ARG A 187 -16.39 30.66 -10.81
CA ARG A 187 -17.17 31.90 -10.93
C ARG A 187 -16.41 33.03 -11.63
N LEU A 188 -15.08 33.10 -11.47
CA LEU A 188 -14.22 34.04 -12.19
C LEU A 188 -14.14 33.72 -13.69
N ILE A 189 -14.20 32.44 -14.07
CA ILE A 189 -14.23 32.01 -15.48
C ILE A 189 -15.57 32.35 -16.12
N GLU A 190 -16.70 32.07 -15.45
CA GLU A 190 -18.04 32.43 -15.95
C GLU A 190 -18.21 33.94 -16.12
N ARG A 191 -17.63 34.75 -15.21
CA ARG A 191 -17.66 36.22 -15.32
C ARG A 191 -16.88 36.75 -16.52
N ARG A 192 -15.75 36.13 -16.89
CA ARG A 192 -14.97 36.51 -18.08
C ARG A 192 -15.72 36.20 -19.38
N ALA A 193 -16.37 35.03 -19.45
CA ALA A 193 -17.14 34.64 -20.63
C ALA A 193 -18.38 35.53 -20.85
N THR A 194 -19.07 35.91 -19.77
CA THR A 194 -20.21 36.84 -19.85
C THR A 194 -19.78 38.25 -20.22
N GLN A 195 -18.68 38.76 -19.64
CA GLN A 195 -18.14 40.07 -19.98
C GLN A 195 -17.70 40.16 -21.44
N ASP A 196 -17.05 39.12 -21.97
CA ASP A 196 -16.63 39.06 -23.37
C ASP A 196 -17.83 39.12 -24.34
N LYS A 197 -18.93 38.43 -24.01
CA LYS A 197 -20.19 38.50 -24.76
C LYS A 197 -20.79 39.92 -24.80
N PHE A 198 -20.73 40.65 -23.69
CA PHE A 198 -21.20 42.04 -23.65
C PHE A 198 -20.32 42.98 -24.47
N ILE A 199 -19.00 42.81 -24.42
CA ILE A 199 -18.05 43.60 -25.23
C ILE A 199 -18.29 43.34 -26.72
N MET A 200 -18.52 42.08 -27.12
CA MET A 200 -18.82 41.70 -28.50
C MET A 200 -20.10 42.37 -29.02
N ILE A 201 -21.20 42.30 -28.25
CA ILE A 201 -22.49 42.91 -28.64
C ILE A 201 -22.38 44.43 -28.69
N GLY A 202 -21.66 45.04 -27.74
CA GLY A 202 -21.42 46.49 -27.72
C GLY A 202 -20.65 46.98 -28.95
N GLY A 203 -19.59 46.26 -29.35
CA GLY A 203 -18.80 46.59 -30.54
C GLY A 203 -19.61 46.48 -31.85
N MET A 204 -20.48 45.48 -31.96
CA MET A 204 -21.36 45.32 -33.12
C MET A 204 -22.39 46.45 -33.22
N LEU A 205 -23.01 46.87 -32.10
CA LEU A 205 -23.94 47.99 -32.12
C LEU A 205 -23.25 49.33 -32.43
N LEU A 206 -22.08 49.57 -31.83
CA LEU A 206 -21.32 50.79 -32.06
C LEU A 206 -20.94 50.95 -33.54
N THR A 207 -20.48 49.88 -34.17
CA THR A 207 -20.12 49.88 -35.60
C THR A 207 -21.34 50.11 -36.49
N CYS A 208 -22.50 49.50 -36.17
CA CYS A 208 -23.76 49.77 -36.88
C CYS A 208 -24.22 51.23 -36.75
N VAL A 209 -24.16 51.81 -35.54
CA VAL A 209 -24.55 53.22 -35.30
C VAL A 209 -23.61 54.17 -36.04
N PHE A 210 -22.31 53.88 -36.04
CA PHE A 210 -21.33 54.68 -36.77
C PHE A 210 -21.62 54.67 -38.29
N LEU A 211 -21.84 53.50 -38.88
CA LEU A 211 -22.24 53.37 -40.28
C LEU A 211 -23.54 54.13 -40.58
N PHE A 212 -24.54 54.02 -39.72
CA PHE A 212 -25.80 54.75 -39.88
C PHE A 212 -25.61 56.27 -39.86
N LEU A 213 -24.84 56.79 -38.91
CA LEU A 213 -24.55 58.22 -38.81
C LEU A 213 -23.79 58.74 -40.03
N VAL A 214 -22.80 57.97 -40.52
CA VAL A 214 -22.06 58.33 -41.74
C VAL A 214 -23.01 58.40 -42.94
N ILE A 215 -23.89 57.41 -43.13
CA ILE A 215 -24.86 57.42 -44.23
C ILE A 215 -25.84 58.60 -44.12
N ARG A 216 -26.29 58.95 -42.91
CA ARG A 216 -27.27 60.02 -42.67
C ARG A 216 -26.71 61.43 -42.83
N TYR A 217 -25.42 61.63 -42.54
CA TYR A 217 -24.78 62.95 -42.53
C TYR A 217 -23.88 63.21 -43.75
N LEU A 218 -23.32 62.18 -44.38
CA LEU A 218 -22.52 62.30 -45.62
C LEU A 218 -23.27 61.88 -46.90
N GLY A 219 -24.45 61.26 -46.77
CA GLY A 219 -25.37 60.95 -47.88
C GLY A 219 -26.60 61.83 -47.85
#